data_AF-A0A1D4T2Z4-F1
#
_entry.id   AF-A0A1D4T2Z4-F1
#
_cell.length_a   1.000
_cell.length_b   1.000
_cell.length_c   1.000
_cell.angle_alpha   90.00
_cell.angle_beta   90.00
_cell.angle_gamma   90.00
#
_symmetry.space_group_name_H-M   'P 1'
#
loop_
_entity.id
_entity.type
_entity.pdbx_description
1 polymer ?
#
loop_
_entity_poly.entity_id
_entity_poly.type
_entity_poly.pdbx_seq_one_letter_code
_entity_poly.pdbx_strand_id
1 'polypeptide(L)' 'MNPTTGNHFQAFYIMINAIKYPYPDSNKKFQMINDCAEKFDIPILGIDVQPPQAFHDLSLYYNYLISVLRLQKWIPELQ' A
#
# COMPACT_ATOMS: atom_id res chain seq x y z
N MET A 1 4.77 1.06 23.34
CA MET A 1 5.60 0.47 22.25
C MET A 1 7.04 0.84 22.56
N ASN A 2 7.96 -0.13 22.60
CA ASN A 2 9.38 0.14 22.76
C ASN A 2 9.98 0.41 21.37
N PRO A 3 10.62 1.57 21.13
CA PRO A 3 11.24 1.86 19.85
C PRO A 3 12.40 0.90 19.58
N THR A 4 12.53 0.41 18.34
CA THR A 4 13.61 -0.48 17.93
C THR A 4 14.92 0.29 17.87
N THR A 5 16.01 -0.27 18.41
CA THR A 5 17.35 0.26 18.23
C THR A 5 17.83 0.08 16.79
N GLY A 6 18.36 1.14 16.16
CA GLY A 6 19.07 1.06 14.87
C GLY A 6 18.28 1.40 13.60
N ASN A 7 17.09 2.02 13.67
CA ASN A 7 16.28 2.38 12.48
C ASN A 7 15.91 1.20 11.56
N HIS A 8 15.95 -0.04 12.07
CA HIS A 8 15.65 -1.25 11.29
C HIS A 8 14.14 -1.50 11.10
N PHE A 9 13.28 -0.62 11.60
CA PHE A 9 11.83 -0.75 11.49
C PHE A 9 11.27 0.33 10.57
N GLN A 10 10.72 -0.10 9.43
CA GLN A 10 9.93 0.74 8.55
C GLN A 10 8.46 0.38 8.74
N ALA A 11 7.72 1.22 9.46
CA ALA A 11 6.30 1.03 9.66
C ALA A 11 5.54 1.26 8.34
N PHE A 12 4.79 0.26 7.89
CA PHE A 12 3.82 0.40 6.81
C PHE A 12 2.42 0.41 7.40
N TYR A 13 1.67 1.48 7.10
CA TYR A 13 0.26 1.58 7.42
C TYR A 13 -0.52 1.46 6.13
N ILE A 14 -1.49 0.55 6.10
CA ILE A 14 -2.36 0.37 4.95
C ILE A 14 -3.81 0.38 5.41
N MET A 15 -4.68 0.86 4.53
CA MET A 15 -6.12 0.73 4.70
C MET A 15 -6.66 -0.02 3.48
N ILE A 16 -7.24 -1.19 3.73
CA ILE A 16 -7.83 -2.03 2.69
C ILE A 16 -9.26 -1.52 2.43
N ASN A 17 -9.66 -1.41 1.16
CA ASN A 17 -11.00 -0.93 0.76
C ASN A 17 -11.36 0.47 1.29
N ALA A 18 -10.36 1.32 1.54
CA ALA A 18 -10.58 2.67 2.09
C ALA A 18 -11.30 3.62 1.11
N ILE A 19 -11.06 3.42 -0.18
CA ILE A 19 -11.69 4.15 -1.27
C ILE A 19 -12.27 3.18 -2.29
N LYS A 20 -13.34 3.60 -2.97
CA LYS A 20 -13.87 2.85 -4.11
C LYS A 20 -12.82 2.83 -5.21
N TYR A 21 -12.70 1.70 -5.90
CA TYR A 21 -11.82 1.56 -7.06
C TYR A 21 -12.13 2.67 -8.09
N PRO A 22 -11.13 3.46 -8.51
CA PRO A 22 -11.34 4.68 -9.28
C PRO A 22 -11.31 4.49 -10.81
N TYR A 23 -11.32 3.24 -11.29
CA TYR A 23 -11.31 2.94 -12.72
C TYR A 23 -12.54 2.11 -13.13
N PRO A 24 -13.07 2.32 -14.36
CA PRO A 24 -12.65 3.33 -15.34
C PRO A 24 -13.08 4.76 -14.93
N ASP A 25 -14.15 4.87 -14.13
CA ASP A 25 -14.70 6.14 -13.68
C ASP A 25 -14.15 6.54 -12.31
N SER A 26 -13.47 7.70 -12.29
CA SER A 26 -12.88 8.27 -11.08
C SER A 26 -13.95 8.64 -10.04
N ASN A 27 -13.50 8.88 -8.81
CA ASN A 27 -14.36 9.34 -7.72
C ASN A 27 -13.72 10.50 -6.94
N LYS A 28 -14.59 11.29 -6.28
CA LYS A 28 -14.17 12.50 -5.55
C LYS A 28 -13.10 12.24 -4.50
N LYS A 29 -13.14 11.11 -3.79
CA LYS A 29 -12.12 10.78 -2.79
C LYS A 29 -10.76 10.52 -3.43
N PHE A 30 -10.72 9.77 -4.53
CA PHE A 30 -9.50 9.54 -5.28
C PHE A 30 -8.90 10.86 -5.78
N GLN A 31 -9.72 11.73 -6.37
CA GLN A 31 -9.28 13.06 -6.81
C GLN A 31 -8.71 13.89 -5.65
N MET A 32 -9.42 14.00 -4.52
CA MET A 32 -8.95 14.78 -3.37
C MET A 32 -7.61 14.29 -2.81
N ILE A 33 -7.34 12.98 -2.85
CA ILE A 33 -6.05 12.42 -2.43
C ILE A 33 -4.95 12.83 -3.41
N ASN A 34 -5.21 12.72 -4.72
CA ASN A 34 -4.24 13.07 -5.75
C ASN A 34 -3.92 14.58 -5.73
N ASP A 35 -4.93 15.44 -5.64
CA ASP A 35 -4.76 16.90 -5.57
C ASP A 35 -3.93 17.30 -4.33
N CYS A 36 -4.13 16.60 -3.21
CA CYS A 36 -3.34 16.82 -1.99
C CYS A 36 -1.88 16.39 -2.18
N ALA A 37 -1.65 15.20 -2.73
CA ALA A 37 -0.31 14.69 -2.99
C ALA A 37 0.45 15.59 -3.98
N GLU A 38 -0.20 16.05 -5.06
CA GLU A 38 0.38 16.98 -6.04
C GLU A 38 0.80 18.29 -5.38
N LYS A 39 -0.04 18.85 -4.49
CA LYS A 39 0.28 20.09 -3.76
C LYS A 39 1.55 20.01 -2.91
N PHE A 40 1.92 18.81 -2.44
CA PHE A 40 3.07 18.58 -1.56
C PHE A 40 4.20 17.82 -2.27
N ASP A 41 4.16 17.69 -3.59
CA ASP A 41 5.15 16.96 -4.40
C ASP A 41 5.35 15.51 -3.91
N ILE A 42 4.29 14.88 -3.42
CA ILE A 42 4.32 13.50 -2.92
C ILE A 42 4.07 12.55 -4.11
N PRO A 43 5.02 11.67 -4.45
CA PRO A 43 4.83 10.72 -5.53
C PRO A 43 3.75 9.70 -5.19
N ILE A 44 2.82 9.49 -6.13
CA ILE A 44 1.78 8.45 -6.03
C ILE A 44 2.16 7.31 -6.95
N LEU A 45 2.20 6.10 -6.39
CA LEU A 45 2.48 4.87 -7.13
C LEU A 45 1.23 3.98 -7.11
N GLY A 46 0.79 3.55 -8.29
CA GLY A 46 -0.34 2.63 -8.45
C GLY A 46 0.16 1.22 -8.75
N ILE A 47 -0.50 0.21 -8.17
CA ILE A 47 -0.28 -1.19 -8.49
C ILE A 47 -1.59 -1.97 -8.39
N ASP A 48 -1.83 -2.85 -9.36
CA ASP A 48 -2.95 -3.79 -9.32
C ASP A 48 -2.53 -5.07 -8.59
N VAL A 49 -3.34 -5.48 -7.62
CA VAL A 49 -3.10 -6.65 -6.77
C VAL A 49 -4.38 -7.47 -6.63
N GLN A 50 -4.24 -8.74 -6.29
CA GLN A 50 -5.39 -9.58 -5.96
C GLN A 50 -6.11 -9.04 -4.71
N PRO A 51 -7.45 -9.11 -4.64
CA PRO A 51 -8.18 -8.65 -3.47
C PRO A 51 -7.98 -9.62 -2.28
N PRO A 52 -8.11 -9.15 -1.02
CA PRO A 52 -7.98 -10.02 0.16
C PRO A 52 -8.93 -11.21 0.15
N GLN A 53 -10.10 -11.07 -0.47
CA GLN A 53 -11.11 -12.12 -0.60
C GLN A 53 -10.65 -13.31 -1.45
N ALA A 54 -9.60 -13.16 -2.25
CA ALA A 54 -8.99 -14.25 -3.00
C ALA A 54 -8.18 -15.21 -2.11
N PHE A 55 -7.97 -14.87 -0.84
CA PHE A 55 -7.16 -15.64 0.11
C PHE A 55 -8.03 -16.14 1.26
N HIS A 56 -7.73 -17.34 1.75
CA HIS A 56 -8.46 -17.95 2.87
C HIS A 56 -8.20 -17.26 4.22
N ASP A 57 -7.05 -16.60 4.37
CA ASP A 57 -6.64 -15.90 5.60
C ASP A 57 -5.95 -14.57 5.24
N LEU A 58 -6.18 -13.56 6.08
CA LEU A 58 -5.61 -12.23 5.91
C LEU A 58 -4.07 -12.24 6.01
N SER A 59 -3.50 -13.15 6.78
CA SER A 59 -2.05 -13.37 6.90
C SER A 59 -1.44 -13.81 5.56
N LEU A 60 -2.14 -14.65 4.80
CA LEU A 60 -1.71 -15.07 3.46
C LEU A 60 -1.77 -13.88 2.48
N TYR A 61 -2.82 -13.08 2.56
CA TYR A 61 -2.94 -11.85 1.79
C TYR A 61 -1.78 -10.88 2.08
N TYR A 62 -1.43 -10.68 3.36
CA TYR A 62 -0.31 -9.83 3.72
C TYR A 62 1.04 -10.39 3.25
N ASN A 63 1.27 -11.70 3.33
CA ASN A 63 2.47 -12.31 2.77
C ASN A 63 2.56 -12.09 1.25
N TYR A 64 1.44 -12.22 0.54
CA TYR A 64 1.35 -11.90 -0.89
C TYR A 64 1.67 -10.43 -1.16
N LEU A 65 1.04 -9.48 -0.45
CA LEU A 65 1.33 -8.06 -0.61
C LEU A 65 2.80 -7.73 -0.34
N ILE A 66 3.40 -8.28 0.71
CA ILE A 66 4.82 -8.10 1.02
C ILE A 66 5.69 -8.55 -0.16
N SER A 67 5.39 -9.71 -0.74
CA SER A 67 6.10 -10.21 -1.94
C SER A 67 5.93 -9.27 -3.13
N VAL A 68 4.72 -8.74 -3.37
CA VAL A 68 4.48 -7.75 -4.43
C VAL A 68 5.32 -6.49 -4.21
N LEU A 69 5.32 -5.93 -2.99
CA LEU A 69 6.09 -4.73 -2.66
C LEU A 69 7.60 -4.92 -2.83
N ARG A 70 8.11 -6.12 -2.51
CA ARG A 70 9.52 -6.51 -2.76
C ARG A 70 9.84 -6.60 -4.24
N LEU A 71 8.95 -7.17 -5.05
CA LEU A 71 9.13 -7.23 -6.51
C LEU A 71 9.22 -5.83 -7.13
N GLN A 72 8.48 -4.86 -6.57
CA GLN A 72 8.57 -3.45 -6.96
C GLN A 72 9.78 -2.71 -6.37
N LYS A 73 10.58 -3.38 -5.53
CA LYS A 73 11.71 -2.80 -4.78
C LYS A 73 11.32 -1.63 -3.87
N TRP A 74 10.06 -1.59 -3.41
CA TRP A 74 9.57 -0.56 -2.49
C TRP A 74 9.90 -0.86 -1.03
N ILE A 75 10.16 -2.13 -0.73
CA ILE A 75 10.68 -2.59 0.56
C ILE A 75 11.89 -3.51 0.34
N PRO A 76 12.79 -3.62 1.34
CA PRO A 76 13.97 -4.49 1.22
C PRO A 76 13.63 -5.95 0.95
N GLU A 77 14.57 -6.63 0.28
CA GLU A 77 14.53 -8.08 0.08
C GLU A 77 14.55 -8.82 1.44
N LEU A 78 14.08 -10.07 1.44
CA LEU A 78 14.12 -10.90 2.63
C LEU A 78 15.61 -11.16 2.97
N GLN A 79 16.05 -10.80 4.18
CA GLN A 79 17.39 -11.15 4.67
C GLN A 79 17.47 -12.63 5.05
#